data_AF-A0A537HS69-F1
#
_entry.id   AF-A0A537HS69-F1
#
_cell.length_a   1.000
_cell.length_b   1.000
_cell.length_c   1.000
_cell.angle_alpha   90.00
_cell.angle_beta   90.00
_cell.angle_gamma   90.00
#
_symmetry.space_group_name_H-M   'P 1'
#
loop_
_entity.id
_entity.type
_entity.pdbx_description
1 polymer ?
#
loop_
_entity_poly.entity_id
_entity_poly.type
_entity_poly.pdbx_seq_one_letter_code
_entity_poly.pdbx_strand_id
1 'polypeptide(L)' 'MSQERATGPAQEIKVAEPNEIADGGSKIIHVQGKNIALFRVKDQYFAISNNCLHRGGPLGE' A
#
# COMPACT_ATOMS: atom_id res chain seq x y z
N MET A 1 20.36 -12.25 3.39
CA MET A 1 19.81 -11.08 4.08
C MET A 1 18.45 -11.44 4.63
N SER A 2 18.40 -11.74 5.92
CA SER A 2 17.22 -12.22 6.63
C SER A 2 16.20 -11.10 6.74
N GLN A 3 15.00 -11.28 6.17
CA GLN A 3 13.89 -10.38 6.48
C GLN A 3 13.40 -10.75 7.88
N GLU A 4 13.76 -9.93 8.87
CA GLU A 4 13.20 -9.93 10.22
C GLU A 4 11.67 -9.86 10.11
N ARG A 5 10.97 -10.94 10.50
CA ARG A 5 9.51 -10.88 10.60
C ARG A 5 9.18 -10.00 11.79
N ALA A 6 8.56 -8.84 11.54
CA ALA A 6 8.01 -8.01 12.59
C ALA A 6 7.01 -8.84 13.41
N THR A 7 7.43 -9.28 14.59
CA THR A 7 6.63 -10.09 15.54
C THR A 7 5.88 -9.18 16.52
N GLY A 8 5.71 -7.90 16.14
CA GLY A 8 4.98 -6.90 16.92
C GLY A 8 3.47 -7.04 16.77
N PRO A 9 2.69 -6.45 17.69
CA PRO A 9 1.23 -6.42 17.57
C PRO A 9 0.80 -5.77 16.26
N ALA A 10 -0.34 -6.21 15.72
CA ALA A 10 -0.97 -5.53 14.59
C ALA A 10 -1.27 -4.08 14.99
N GLN A 11 -0.66 -3.13 14.29
CA GLN A 11 -0.83 -1.70 14.52
C GLN A 11 -1.58 -1.09 13.34
N GLU A 12 -2.69 -0.41 13.63
CA GLU A 12 -3.39 0.40 12.66
C GLU A 12 -2.67 1.75 12.50
N ILE A 13 -2.32 2.09 11.26
CA ILE A 13 -1.60 3.32 10.94
C ILE A 13 -2.42 4.06 9.90
N LYS A 14 -2.75 5.32 10.18
CA LYS A 14 -3.40 6.19 9.21
C LYS A 14 -2.42 6.54 8.10
N VAL A 15 -2.80 6.28 6.85
CA VAL A 15 -1.94 6.48 5.67
C VAL A 15 -2.50 7.45 4.62
N ALA A 16 -3.80 7.72 4.64
CA ALA A 16 -4.46 8.66 3.74
C ALA A 16 -5.81 9.15 4.30
N GLU A 17 -6.27 10.30 3.82
CA GLU A 17 -7.67 10.74 3.92
C GLU A 17 -8.50 10.20 2.74
N PRO A 18 -9.82 9.99 2.92
CA PRO A 18 -10.70 9.50 1.84
C PRO A 18 -10.70 10.39 0.59
N ASN A 19 -10.48 11.69 0.75
CA ASN A 19 -10.52 12.68 -0.33
C ASN A 19 -9.20 12.80 -1.11
N GLU A 20 -8.13 12.14 -0.65
CA GLU A 20 -6.84 12.15 -1.36
C GLU A 20 -6.80 11.20 -2.56
N ILE A 21 -7.75 10.27 -2.65
CA ILE A 21 -7.82 9.28 -3.74
C ILE A 21 -9.21 9.39 -4.36
N ALA A 22 -9.26 9.90 -5.59
CA ALA A 22 -10.48 9.88 -6.39
C ALA A 22 -10.88 8.43 -6.71
N ASP A 23 -12.17 8.20 -7.02
CA ASP A 23 -12.58 6.88 -7.50
C ASP A 23 -11.81 6.49 -8.77
N GLY A 24 -11.30 5.26 -8.82
CA GLY A 24 -10.39 4.79 -9.86
C GLY A 24 -8.91 5.19 -9.67
N GLY A 25 -8.60 5.97 -8.63
CA GLY A 25 -7.24 6.44 -8.35
C GLY A 25 -6.40 5.47 -7.52
N SER A 26 -5.09 5.71 -7.53
CA SER A 26 -4.09 5.02 -6.71
C SER A 26 -3.24 6.02 -5.92
N LYS A 27 -2.61 5.54 -4.85
CA LYS A 27 -1.60 6.26 -4.08
C LYS A 27 -0.53 5.28 -3.60
N ILE A 28 0.73 5.66 -3.76
CA ILE A 28 1.87 4.91 -3.23
C ILE A 28 2.12 5.37 -1.79
N ILE A 29 2.15 4.41 -0.86
CA ILE A 29 2.31 4.64 0.58
C ILE A 29 3.60 3.97 1.05
N HIS A 30 4.43 4.72 1.76
CA HIS A 30 5.61 4.23 2.45
C HIS A 30 5.36 4.23 3.97
N VAL A 31 5.27 3.05 4.57
CA VAL A 31 4.96 2.91 6.01
C VAL A 31 5.75 1.76 6.63
N GLN A 32 6.44 2.01 7.74
CA GLN A 32 7.29 1.03 8.43
C GLN A 32 8.26 0.27 7.49
N GLY A 33 8.85 0.96 6.51
CA GLY A 33 9.74 0.34 5.53
C GLY A 33 9.06 -0.53 4.46
N LYS A 34 7.72 -0.59 4.44
CA LYS A 34 6.94 -1.27 3.40
C LYS A 34 6.46 -0.26 2.37
N ASN A 35 6.51 -0.67 1.11
CA ASN A 35 5.94 0.07 0.00
C ASN A 35 4.59 -0.57 -0.39
N ILE A 36 3.51 0.18 -0.29
CA ILE A 36 2.12 -0.28 -0.43
C ILE A 36 1.44 0.53 -1.53
N ALA A 37 0.79 -0.15 -2.46
CA ALA A 37 -0.09 0.47 -3.44
C ALA A 37 -1.52 0.44 -2.89
N LEU A 38 -2.07 1.63 -2.65
CA LEU A 38 -3.45 1.84 -2.21
C LEU A 38 -4.29 2.25 -3.42
N PHE A 39 -5.40 1.56 -3.64
CA PHE A 39 -6.34 1.81 -4.74
C PHE A 39 -7.72 2.14 -4.20
N ARG A 40 -8.43 3.04 -4.89
CA ARG A 40 -9.87 3.23 -4.70
C ARG A 40 -10.60 2.75 -5.94
N VAL A 41 -11.42 1.71 -5.80
CA VAL A 41 -12.17 1.11 -6.91
C VAL A 41 -13.61 0.95 -6.49
N LYS A 42 -14.53 1.64 -7.18
CA LYS A 42 -15.97 1.61 -6.89
C LYS A 42 -16.27 1.96 -5.43
N ASP A 43 -15.67 3.04 -4.95
CA ASP A 43 -15.75 3.52 -3.56
C ASP A 43 -15.24 2.56 -2.47
N GLN A 44 -14.50 1.51 -2.86
CA GLN A 44 -13.83 0.61 -1.93
C GLN A 44 -12.32 0.79 -1.99
N TYR A 45 -11.65 0.66 -0.83
CA TYR A 45 -10.21 0.80 -0.70
C TYR A 45 -9.52 -0.56 -0.64
N PHE A 46 -8.46 -0.72 -1.44
CA PHE A 46 -7.66 -1.95 -1.51
C PHE A 46 -6.18 -1.61 -1.34
N ALA A 47 -5.45 -2.40 -0.55
CA ALA A 47 -4.03 -2.21 -0.31
C ALA A 47 -3.26 -3.50 -0.60
N ILE A 48 -2.24 -3.41 -1.46
CA ILE A 48 -1.34 -4.52 -1.78
C ILE A 48 0.12 -4.05 -1.72
N SER A 49 1.08 -4.98 -1.68
CA SER A 49 2.48 -4.61 -1.83
C SER A 49 2.70 -3.92 -3.17
N ASN A 50 3.40 -2.79 -3.18
CA ASN A 50 3.72 -2.03 -4.39
C ASN A 50 4.85 -2.69 -5.22
N ASN A 51 5.04 -4.00 -5.10
CA ASN A 51 6.06 -4.74 -5.82
C ASN A 51 5.39 -5.72 -6.78
N CYS A 52 5.50 -5.45 -8.09
CA CYS A 52 5.03 -6.37 -9.11
C CYS A 52 5.90 -7.64 -9.12
N LEU A 53 5.32 -8.79 -8.78
CA LEU A 53 6.06 -10.07 -8.76
C LEU A 53 6.59 -10.51 -10.14
N HIS A 54 6.06 -9.93 -11.23
CA HIS A 54 6.50 -10.23 -12.59
C HIS A 54 7.72 -9.41 -13.02
N ARG A 55 7.70 -8.08 -12.79
CA ARG A 55 8.69 -7.14 -13.32
C ARG A 55 9.42 -6.29 -12.28
N GLY A 56 9.03 -6.36 -11.01
CA GLY A 56 9.62 -5.60 -9.91
C GLY A 56 9.32 -4.09 -9.92
N GLY A 57 8.48 -3.61 -10.83
CA GLY A 57 8.04 -2.21 -10.88
C GLY A 57 6.90 -1.89 -9.90
N PRO A 58 6.67 -0.59 -9.61
CA PRO A 58 5.55 -0.15 -8.78
C PRO A 58 4.22 -0.51 -9.45
N LEU A 59 3.28 -1.06 -8.66
CA LEU A 59 1.92 -1.37 -9.10
C LEU A 59 0.98 -0.17 -9.02
N GLY A 60 1.33 0.86 -8.23
CA GLY A 60 0.49 2.02 -7.97
C GLY A 60 0.71 3.21 -8.91
N GLU A 61 1.50 3.06 -9.97
CA GLU A 61 1.78 4.09 -10.99
C GLU A 61 0.78 4.04 -12.16
#